data_AF-A0A1S1QPI7-F1
#
_entry.id   AF-A0A1S1QPI7-F1
#
_cell.length_a   1.000
_cell.length_b   1.000
_cell.length_c   1.000
_cell.angle_alpha   90.00
_cell.angle_beta   90.00
_cell.angle_gamma   90.00
#
_symmetry.space_group_name_H-M   'P 1'
#
loop_
_entity.id
_entity.type
_entity.pdbx_description
1 polymer ?
#
loop_
_entity_poly.entity_id
_entity_poly.type
_entity_poly.pdbx_seq_one_letter_code
_entity_poly.pdbx_strand_id
1 'polypeptide(L)'
;MRFMIGKRAGALLEVMYPIEHFTLARAWEDLTDDEFFWEPFTTTWSIRRQGECSTSTPFGAGEWVADFEIPEPAPVPMTTIAWLYWHMGSVPGRLCGIDFLGGTRTMASGWTSSYLSHHPIFISAAEAVTALHDGWQRLREAIERADDDQLEVTTAGYTYATEPPRGGVCVAGPPGPTHPATHFIAGVFNEVGHHGAQIGALRDLYAWRQTDRR
;
A
#
# COMPACT_ATOMS: atom_id res chain seq x y z
N MET A 1 17.38 35.15 14.38
CA MET A 1 16.30 34.63 13.52
C MET A 1 16.10 33.18 13.92
N ARG A 2 14.99 32.87 14.60
CA ARG A 2 14.73 31.52 15.13
C ARG A 2 14.07 30.76 13.98
N PHE A 3 14.77 29.81 13.37
CA PHE A 3 14.16 28.92 12.38
C PHE A 3 12.95 28.26 13.05
N MET A 4 11.74 28.50 12.52
CA MET A 4 10.58 27.71 12.91
C MET A 4 10.85 26.30 12.39
N ILE A 5 11.25 25.41 13.28
CA ILE A 5 11.19 23.98 13.01
C ILE A 5 9.72 23.70 12.65
N GLY A 6 9.50 23.21 11.44
CA GLY A 6 8.21 23.19 10.74
C GLY A 6 7.11 22.51 11.53
N LYS A 7 5.94 23.16 11.60
CA LYS A 7 4.79 22.61 12.34
C LYS A 7 4.15 21.42 11.61
N ARG A 8 4.34 21.31 10.28
CA ARG A 8 3.68 20.28 9.48
C ARG A 8 4.33 18.91 9.61
N ALA A 9 5.66 18.85 9.50
CA ALA A 9 6.40 17.62 9.73
C ALA A 9 6.07 17.04 11.12
N GLY A 10 6.08 17.88 12.16
CA GLY A 10 5.64 17.50 13.50
C GLY A 10 4.21 16.94 13.52
N ALA A 11 3.23 17.63 12.93
CA ALA A 11 1.86 17.14 12.88
C ALA A 11 1.69 15.81 12.13
N LEU A 12 2.43 15.62 11.02
CA LEU A 12 2.44 14.35 10.29
C LEU A 12 3.02 13.22 11.13
N LEU A 13 4.12 13.47 11.85
CA LEU A 13 4.74 12.49 12.75
C LEU A 13 3.81 12.11 13.92
N GLU A 14 3.05 13.06 14.46
CA GLU A 14 2.02 12.79 15.48
C GLU A 14 0.88 11.92 14.97
N VAL A 15 0.55 11.97 13.66
CA VAL A 15 -0.42 11.06 13.03
C VAL A 15 0.21 9.71 12.70
N MET A 16 1.47 9.70 12.29
CA MET A 16 2.22 8.50 11.95
C MET A 16 2.40 7.57 13.15
N TYR A 17 2.66 8.14 14.33
CA TYR A 17 2.89 7.40 15.56
C TYR A 17 1.75 6.44 15.94
N PRO A 18 0.48 6.87 16.08
CA PRO A 18 -0.60 5.96 16.43
C PRO A 18 -0.88 4.91 15.35
N ILE A 19 -0.66 5.21 14.07
CA ILE A 19 -0.79 4.22 12.99
C ILE A 19 0.25 3.11 13.18
N GLU A 20 1.51 3.48 13.40
CA GLU A 20 2.56 2.49 13.63
C GLU A 20 2.27 1.65 14.87
N HIS A 21 2.00 2.32 15.99
CA HIS A 21 1.91 1.67 17.29
C HIS A 21 0.63 0.83 17.48
N PHE A 22 -0.53 1.34 17.06
CA PHE A 22 -1.82 0.68 17.30
C PHE A 22 -2.29 -0.17 16.13
N THR A 23 -1.78 0.06 14.92
CA THR A 23 -2.18 -0.69 13.72
C THR A 23 -1.06 -1.55 13.18
N LEU A 24 0.09 -0.96 12.82
CA LEU A 24 1.14 -1.70 12.11
C LEU A 24 1.89 -2.70 12.98
N ALA A 25 2.10 -2.42 14.27
CA ALA A 25 2.63 -3.38 15.23
C ALA A 25 1.90 -4.74 15.11
N ARG A 26 0.56 -4.69 15.12
CA ARG A 26 -0.29 -5.88 14.93
C ARG A 26 -0.26 -6.43 13.51
N ALA A 27 0.03 -5.64 12.50
CA ALA A 27 0.03 -6.08 11.11
C ALA A 27 1.33 -6.78 10.68
N TRP A 28 2.46 -6.50 11.36
CA TRP A 28 3.77 -7.05 10.99
C TRP A 28 4.44 -7.94 12.04
N GLU A 29 4.06 -7.86 13.33
CA GLU A 29 4.76 -8.61 14.39
C GLU A 29 4.42 -10.10 14.29
N ASP A 30 5.46 -10.95 14.21
CA ASP A 30 5.34 -12.41 14.15
C ASP A 30 4.37 -12.92 13.07
N LEU A 31 4.23 -12.20 11.95
CA LEU A 31 3.37 -12.65 10.85
C LEU A 31 4.01 -13.85 10.15
N THR A 32 3.29 -14.97 10.14
CA THR A 32 3.75 -16.22 9.52
C THR A 32 3.29 -16.35 8.07
N ASP A 33 4.00 -17.13 7.27
CA ASP A 33 3.56 -17.46 5.89
C ASP A 33 2.20 -18.19 5.88
N ASP A 34 1.93 -19.01 6.90
CA ASP A 34 0.65 -19.71 7.05
C ASP A 34 -0.52 -18.74 7.25
N GLU A 35 -0.33 -17.66 8.02
CA GLU A 35 -1.32 -16.56 8.13
C GLU A 35 -1.39 -15.76 6.83
N PHE A 36 -0.23 -15.46 6.25
CA PHE A 36 -0.07 -14.59 5.10
C PHE A 36 -0.86 -15.09 3.88
N PHE A 37 -0.77 -16.39 3.60
CA PHE A 37 -1.45 -17.03 2.47
C PHE A 37 -2.82 -17.62 2.83
N TRP A 38 -3.30 -17.48 4.08
CA TRP A 38 -4.57 -18.07 4.47
C TRP A 38 -5.77 -17.41 3.79
N GLU A 39 -6.62 -18.24 3.19
CA GLU A 39 -7.87 -17.83 2.57
C GLU A 39 -9.04 -17.98 3.55
N PRO A 40 -9.71 -16.87 3.94
CA PRO A 40 -10.83 -16.92 4.88
C PRO A 40 -12.12 -17.48 4.25
N PHE A 41 -12.26 -17.40 2.92
CA PHE A 41 -13.43 -17.84 2.17
C PHE A 41 -13.02 -18.58 0.88
N THR A 42 -13.96 -19.31 0.28
CA THR A 42 -13.75 -20.01 -1.01
C THR A 42 -13.47 -19.05 -2.17
N THR A 43 -14.03 -17.84 -2.10
CA THR A 43 -13.83 -16.80 -3.11
C THR A 43 -12.98 -15.70 -2.51
N THR A 44 -11.66 -15.82 -2.69
CA THR A 44 -10.67 -14.90 -2.13
C THR A 44 -9.66 -14.47 -3.20
N TRP A 45 -9.36 -13.17 -3.26
CA TRP A 45 -8.23 -12.63 -4.00
C TRP A 45 -6.93 -12.81 -3.21
N SER A 46 -5.94 -13.44 -3.84
CA SER A 46 -4.65 -13.76 -3.24
C SER A 46 -3.46 -13.47 -4.16
N ILE A 47 -2.27 -13.76 -3.66
CA ILE A 47 -1.06 -13.87 -4.44
C ILE A 47 -0.92 -15.33 -4.86
N ARG A 48 -0.88 -15.57 -6.18
CA ARG A 48 -0.92 -16.91 -6.76
C ARG A 48 0.14 -17.09 -7.81
N ARG A 49 0.47 -18.35 -8.10
CA ARG A 49 1.18 -18.68 -9.33
C ARG A 49 0.30 -18.32 -10.52
N GLN A 50 0.92 -17.87 -11.61
CA GLN A 50 0.19 -17.41 -12.80
C GLN A 50 -0.81 -18.45 -13.33
N GLY A 51 -0.49 -19.74 -13.28
CA GLY A 51 -1.36 -20.83 -13.73
C GLY A 51 -2.50 -21.20 -12.76
N GLU A 52 -2.49 -20.67 -11.54
CA GLU A 52 -3.50 -20.91 -10.49
C GLU A 52 -4.41 -19.69 -10.29
N CYS A 53 -4.13 -18.59 -10.99
CA CYS A 53 -4.90 -17.38 -10.90
C CYS A 53 -6.33 -17.61 -11.43
N SER A 54 -7.30 -17.13 -10.65
CA SER A 54 -8.73 -17.26 -10.96
C SER A 54 -9.28 -16.07 -11.73
N THR A 55 -8.58 -14.93 -11.68
CA THR A 55 -8.98 -13.69 -12.33
C THR A 55 -8.55 -13.62 -13.79
N SER A 56 -9.37 -12.98 -14.60
CA SER A 56 -9.14 -12.79 -16.04
C SER A 56 -8.04 -11.78 -16.37
N THR A 57 -7.74 -10.85 -15.45
CA THR A 57 -6.79 -9.75 -15.67
C THR A 57 -5.85 -9.54 -14.47
N PRO A 58 -5.12 -10.59 -14.03
CA PRO A 58 -4.29 -10.49 -12.84
C PRO A 58 -3.21 -9.43 -12.98
N PHE A 59 -2.82 -8.87 -11.84
CA PHE A 59 -1.71 -7.95 -11.80
C PHE A 59 -0.37 -8.70 -11.80
N GLY A 60 0.54 -8.22 -12.64
CA GLY A 60 1.88 -8.79 -12.80
C GLY A 60 2.03 -9.63 -14.06
N ALA A 61 3.27 -9.86 -14.44
CA ALA A 61 3.65 -10.61 -15.64
C ALA A 61 4.71 -11.69 -15.37
N GLY A 62 4.96 -11.98 -14.09
CA GLY A 62 5.94 -12.97 -13.64
C GLY A 62 5.30 -14.30 -13.26
N GLU A 63 6.09 -15.18 -12.63
CA GLU A 63 5.65 -16.48 -12.10
C GLU A 63 4.53 -16.32 -11.07
N TRP A 64 4.60 -15.26 -10.27
CA TRP A 64 3.61 -14.89 -9.28
C TRP A 64 2.83 -13.66 -9.74
N VAL A 65 1.54 -13.66 -9.47
CA VAL A 65 0.57 -12.61 -9.83
C VAL A 65 -0.36 -12.34 -8.64
N ALA A 66 -0.93 -11.14 -8.59
CA ALA A 66 -2.03 -10.86 -7.68
C ALA A 66 -3.36 -11.04 -8.42
N ASP A 67 -4.29 -11.77 -7.82
CA ASP A 67 -5.67 -11.82 -8.31
C ASP A 67 -6.22 -10.39 -8.36
N PHE A 68 -6.65 -9.95 -9.53
CA PHE A 68 -7.14 -8.60 -9.73
C PHE A 68 -7.99 -8.56 -10.98
N GLU A 69 -9.06 -7.77 -10.97
CA GLU A 69 -9.89 -7.55 -12.16
C GLU A 69 -10.35 -6.11 -12.29
N ILE A 70 -10.38 -5.63 -13.53
CA ILE A 70 -11.05 -4.39 -13.90
C ILE A 70 -11.99 -4.64 -15.08
N PRO A 71 -13.29 -4.28 -14.98
CA PRO A 71 -13.95 -3.77 -13.78
C PRO A 71 -13.98 -4.81 -12.67
N GLU A 72 -13.99 -4.36 -11.41
CA GLU A 72 -14.08 -5.26 -10.27
C GLU A 72 -15.43 -6.02 -10.28
N PRO A 73 -15.44 -7.30 -9.91
CA PRO A 73 -16.69 -8.04 -9.69
C PRO A 73 -17.52 -7.43 -8.55
N ALA A 74 -18.83 -7.66 -8.59
CA ALA A 74 -19.77 -7.21 -7.55
C ALA A 74 -20.46 -8.41 -6.87
N PRO A 75 -20.21 -8.68 -5.57
CA PRO A 75 -19.27 -7.97 -4.69
C PRO A 75 -17.80 -8.26 -5.00
N VAL A 76 -16.90 -7.36 -4.60
CA VAL A 76 -15.45 -7.60 -4.65
C VAL A 76 -15.11 -8.75 -3.69
N PRO A 77 -14.36 -9.78 -4.13
CA PRO A 77 -13.90 -10.85 -3.26
C PRO A 77 -13.13 -10.35 -2.05
N MET A 78 -13.21 -11.10 -0.95
CA MET A 78 -12.33 -10.85 0.19
C MET A 78 -10.88 -11.09 -0.22
N THR A 79 -9.93 -10.44 0.44
CA THR A 79 -8.50 -10.54 0.14
C THR A 79 -7.78 -11.32 1.24
N THR A 80 -6.73 -12.03 0.85
CA THR A 80 -5.74 -12.57 1.81
C THR A 80 -4.85 -11.47 2.37
N ILE A 81 -4.13 -11.77 3.46
CA ILE A 81 -3.08 -10.87 3.99
C ILE A 81 -1.98 -10.66 2.93
N ALA A 82 -1.61 -11.69 2.17
CA ALA A 82 -0.64 -11.59 1.08
C ALA A 82 -1.05 -10.54 0.03
N TRP A 83 -2.33 -10.54 -0.37
CA TRP A 83 -2.86 -9.58 -1.32
C TRP A 83 -2.84 -8.16 -0.75
N LEU A 84 -3.22 -7.97 0.52
CA LEU A 84 -3.18 -6.67 1.17
C LEU A 84 -1.74 -6.13 1.22
N TYR A 85 -0.76 -6.97 1.52
CA TYR A 85 0.65 -6.57 1.50
C TYR A 85 1.15 -6.22 0.11
N TRP A 86 0.77 -6.96 -0.95
CA TRP A 86 1.03 -6.53 -2.32
C TRP A 86 0.47 -5.12 -2.54
N HIS A 87 -0.80 -4.90 -2.19
CA HIS A 87 -1.47 -3.63 -2.43
C HIS A 87 -0.79 -2.42 -1.74
N MET A 88 -0.45 -2.51 -0.45
CA MET A 88 0.06 -1.36 0.31
C MET A 88 1.52 -1.44 0.77
N GLY A 89 2.13 -2.62 0.80
CA GLY A 89 3.40 -2.85 1.49
C GLY A 89 4.58 -2.05 0.94
N SER A 90 4.60 -1.78 -0.37
CA SER A 90 5.66 -0.96 -0.99
C SER A 90 5.36 0.53 -1.01
N VAL A 91 4.13 0.96 -0.69
CA VAL A 91 3.64 2.32 -0.93
C VAL A 91 4.43 3.39 -0.14
N PRO A 92 4.72 3.22 1.18
CA PRO A 92 5.52 4.21 1.91
C PRO A 92 6.92 4.42 1.34
N GLY A 93 7.62 3.33 1.00
CA GLY A 93 8.94 3.39 0.38
C GLY A 93 8.90 4.01 -1.02
N ARG A 94 7.84 3.76 -1.79
CA ARG A 94 7.64 4.36 -3.12
C ARG A 94 7.33 5.85 -3.05
N LEU A 95 6.61 6.32 -2.02
CA LEU A 95 6.36 7.73 -1.79
C LEU A 95 7.66 8.52 -1.61
N CYS A 96 8.66 7.94 -0.95
CA CYS A 96 10.00 8.53 -0.84
C CYS A 96 10.71 8.72 -2.20
N GLY A 97 10.25 8.04 -3.25
CA GLY A 97 10.74 8.20 -4.63
C GLY A 97 10.12 9.38 -5.38
N ILE A 98 9.18 10.10 -4.77
CA ILE A 98 8.53 11.28 -5.34
C ILE A 98 9.39 12.53 -5.11
N ASP A 99 9.40 13.42 -6.10
CA ASP A 99 10.18 14.66 -6.15
C ASP A 99 10.04 15.55 -4.91
N PHE A 100 8.82 15.72 -4.37
CA PHE A 100 8.61 16.50 -3.15
C PHE A 100 9.20 15.86 -1.88
N LEU A 101 9.68 14.61 -1.93
CA LEU A 101 10.48 13.97 -0.86
C LEU A 101 11.93 13.72 -1.28
N GLY A 102 12.41 14.41 -2.33
CA GLY A 102 13.79 14.31 -2.82
C GLY A 102 14.03 13.15 -3.79
N GLY A 103 12.97 12.50 -4.27
CA GLY A 103 13.04 11.49 -5.31
C GLY A 103 13.06 12.07 -6.73
N THR A 104 12.84 11.22 -7.73
CA THR A 104 12.92 11.59 -9.16
C THR A 104 11.61 11.34 -9.93
N ARG A 105 10.60 10.77 -9.27
CA ARG A 105 9.28 10.50 -9.85
C ARG A 105 8.30 11.62 -9.49
N THR A 106 7.24 11.77 -10.26
CA THR A 106 6.15 12.71 -9.96
C THR A 106 4.93 11.96 -9.47
N MET A 107 4.08 12.58 -8.65
CA MET A 107 2.81 11.94 -8.22
C MET A 107 1.91 11.57 -9.40
N ALA A 108 1.83 12.47 -10.40
CA ALA A 108 1.03 12.26 -11.59
C ALA A 108 1.46 11.04 -12.42
N SER A 109 2.69 10.53 -12.24
CA SER A 109 3.16 9.35 -12.97
C SER A 109 2.50 8.04 -12.49
N GLY A 110 1.70 8.07 -11.42
CA GLY A 110 1.12 6.87 -10.83
C GLY A 110 2.13 6.00 -10.09
N TRP A 111 3.34 6.52 -9.82
CA TRP A 111 4.43 5.76 -9.21
C TRP A 111 4.10 5.18 -7.83
N THR A 112 3.15 5.76 -7.08
CA THR A 112 2.71 5.25 -5.78
C THR A 112 1.47 4.36 -5.86
N SER A 113 0.78 4.30 -7.00
CA SER A 113 -0.38 3.43 -7.18
C SER A 113 0.06 1.97 -7.33
N SER A 114 -0.61 1.07 -6.60
CA SER A 114 -0.46 -0.37 -6.74
C SER A 114 -0.95 -0.91 -8.07
N TYR A 115 -1.69 -0.11 -8.84
CA TYR A 115 -2.37 -0.54 -10.06
C TYR A 115 -1.80 0.11 -11.33
N LEU A 116 -1.10 1.25 -11.24
CA LEU A 116 -0.54 1.98 -12.39
C LEU A 116 0.95 1.73 -12.65
N SER A 117 1.65 1.07 -11.74
CA SER A 117 3.09 0.87 -11.84
C SER A 117 3.47 -0.48 -11.27
N HIS A 118 4.31 -1.23 -12.00
CA HIS A 118 4.83 -2.49 -11.49
C HIS A 118 5.60 -2.28 -10.19
N HIS A 119 5.31 -3.13 -9.22
CA HIS A 119 5.90 -3.13 -7.89
C HIS A 119 5.97 -4.58 -7.37
N PRO A 120 6.69 -4.83 -6.28
CA PRO A 120 6.95 -6.19 -5.82
C PRO A 120 5.67 -6.99 -5.57
N ILE A 121 5.69 -8.26 -5.98
CA ILE A 121 4.76 -9.29 -5.53
C ILE A 121 5.49 -10.08 -4.45
N PHE A 122 5.00 -10.00 -3.22
CA PHE A 122 5.65 -10.63 -2.08
C PHE A 122 5.25 -12.10 -2.01
N ILE A 123 6.25 -12.97 -1.93
CA ILE A 123 6.05 -14.43 -1.90
C ILE A 123 6.34 -15.03 -0.51
N SER A 124 6.54 -14.18 0.49
CA SER A 124 6.60 -14.53 1.89
C SER A 124 6.16 -13.34 2.77
N ALA A 125 5.71 -13.64 3.98
CA ALA A 125 5.41 -12.64 5.00
C ALA A 125 6.64 -11.81 5.34
N ALA A 126 7.81 -12.44 5.44
CA ALA A 126 9.06 -11.77 5.80
C ALA A 126 9.46 -10.69 4.78
N GLU A 127 9.38 -10.98 3.48
CA GLU A 127 9.65 -9.99 2.41
C GLU A 127 8.66 -8.83 2.47
N ALA A 128 7.38 -9.13 2.63
CA ALA A 128 6.30 -8.15 2.68
C ALA A 128 6.44 -7.21 3.88
N VAL A 129 6.68 -7.78 5.06
CA VAL A 129 6.92 -7.04 6.31
C VAL A 129 8.15 -6.16 6.18
N THR A 130 9.25 -6.70 5.64
CA THR A 130 10.48 -5.92 5.43
C THR A 130 10.23 -4.71 4.54
N ALA A 131 9.52 -4.89 3.41
CA ALA A 131 9.23 -3.79 2.49
C ALA A 131 8.38 -2.69 3.13
N LEU A 132 7.34 -3.07 3.89
CA LEU A 132 6.48 -2.11 4.60
C LEU A 132 7.23 -1.42 5.73
N HIS A 133 7.91 -2.18 6.57
CA HIS A 133 8.64 -1.65 7.72
C HIS A 133 9.73 -0.68 7.26
N ASP A 134 10.60 -1.08 6.35
CA ASP A 134 11.70 -0.23 5.87
C ASP A 134 11.17 0.98 5.10
N GLY A 135 10.10 0.80 4.31
CA GLY A 135 9.43 1.90 3.62
C GLY A 135 8.84 2.91 4.60
N TRP A 136 8.23 2.44 5.69
CA TRP A 136 7.65 3.26 6.74
C TRP A 136 8.72 4.04 7.51
N GLN A 137 9.82 3.39 7.90
CA GLN A 137 10.94 4.08 8.55
C GLN A 137 11.58 5.12 7.63
N ARG A 138 11.78 4.80 6.35
CA ARG A 138 12.30 5.77 5.37
C ARG A 138 11.37 6.96 5.18
N LEU A 139 10.07 6.74 5.17
CA LEU A 139 9.08 7.82 5.08
C LEU A 139 9.12 8.71 6.33
N ARG A 140 9.24 8.13 7.54
CA ARG A 140 9.44 8.88 8.78
C ARG A 140 10.63 9.81 8.67
N GLU A 141 11.79 9.27 8.31
CA GLU A 141 13.01 10.06 8.19
C GLU A 141 12.90 11.14 7.10
N ALA A 142 12.20 10.87 6.00
CA ALA A 142 11.96 11.86 4.95
C ALA A 142 11.09 13.02 5.47
N ILE A 143 10.06 12.72 6.28
CA ILE A 143 9.21 13.74 6.91
C ILE A 143 9.99 14.54 7.95
N GLU A 144 10.82 13.90 8.77
CA GLU A 144 11.68 14.56 9.77
C GLU A 144 12.65 15.57 9.15
N ARG A 145 13.11 15.31 7.92
CA ARG A 145 14.05 16.17 7.18
C ARG A 145 13.34 17.24 6.34
N ALA A 146 12.05 17.08 6.04
CA ALA A 146 11.31 18.02 5.21
C ALA A 146 10.99 19.30 5.96
N ASP A 147 11.14 20.45 5.29
CA ASP A 147 10.65 21.72 5.80
C ASP A 147 9.20 21.99 5.35
N ASP A 148 8.60 23.05 5.90
CA ASP A 148 7.21 23.40 5.59
C ASP A 148 7.04 23.82 4.11
N ASP A 149 8.05 24.43 3.47
CA ASP A 149 7.98 24.84 2.06
C ASP A 149 7.92 23.62 1.14
N GLN A 150 8.75 22.61 1.40
CA GLN A 150 8.73 21.32 0.71
C GLN A 150 7.37 20.62 0.88
N LEU A 151 6.79 20.65 2.07
CA LEU A 151 5.49 20.02 2.37
C LEU A 151 4.28 20.80 1.82
N GLU A 152 4.47 22.08 1.46
CA GLU A 152 3.47 22.93 0.81
C GLU A 152 3.49 22.85 -0.72
N VAL A 153 4.56 22.29 -1.32
CA VAL A 153 4.64 22.08 -2.78
C VAL A 153 3.38 21.38 -3.29
N THR A 154 2.74 21.98 -4.29
CA THR A 154 1.57 21.41 -4.93
C THR A 154 1.96 20.62 -6.17
N THR A 155 1.35 19.44 -6.31
CA THR A 155 1.54 18.58 -7.48
C THR A 155 0.23 17.89 -7.84
N ALA A 156 0.08 17.52 -9.11
CA ALA A 156 -1.09 16.79 -9.59
C ALA A 156 -1.01 15.31 -9.18
N GLY A 157 -2.14 14.75 -8.74
CA GLY A 157 -2.26 13.31 -8.48
C GLY A 157 -2.42 12.49 -9.77
N TYR A 158 -2.26 11.17 -9.66
CA TYR A 158 -2.60 10.25 -10.74
C TYR A 158 -4.12 10.05 -10.83
N THR A 159 -4.58 9.64 -12.01
CA THR A 159 -5.95 9.14 -12.24
C THR A 159 -5.89 7.86 -13.08
N TYR A 160 -7.03 7.17 -13.20
CA TYR A 160 -7.17 5.98 -14.03
C TYR A 160 -7.87 6.34 -15.34
N ALA A 161 -7.33 5.88 -16.46
CA ALA A 161 -8.06 5.90 -17.72
C ALA A 161 -9.17 4.84 -17.72
N THR A 162 -10.17 5.01 -18.58
CA THR A 162 -11.26 4.03 -18.75
C THR A 162 -10.87 2.81 -19.57
N GLU A 163 -9.65 2.80 -20.11
CA GLU A 163 -9.14 1.72 -20.93
C GLU A 163 -8.81 0.48 -20.08
N PRO A 164 -9.01 -0.74 -20.62
CA PRO A 164 -8.61 -1.96 -19.93
C PRO A 164 -7.10 -1.98 -19.60
N PRO A 165 -6.70 -2.69 -18.53
CA PRO A 165 -5.29 -2.89 -18.20
C PRO A 165 -4.48 -3.44 -19.38
N ARG A 166 -3.22 -2.99 -19.51
CA ARG A 166 -2.26 -3.50 -20.50
C ARG A 166 -0.98 -3.90 -19.78
N GLY A 167 -0.49 -5.10 -20.07
CA GLY A 167 0.73 -5.62 -19.43
C GLY A 167 0.57 -5.84 -17.92
N GLY A 168 -0.64 -6.07 -17.42
CA GLY A 168 -0.92 -6.33 -16.01
C GLY A 168 -1.00 -5.07 -15.13
N VAL A 169 -1.09 -3.88 -15.73
CA VAL A 169 -1.31 -2.60 -15.02
C VAL A 169 -2.39 -1.77 -15.69
N CYS A 170 -3.07 -0.92 -14.91
CA CYS A 170 -3.99 0.10 -15.42
C CYS A 170 -3.25 1.13 -16.27
N VAL A 171 -4.00 1.84 -17.11
CA VAL A 171 -3.48 2.98 -17.87
C VAL A 171 -3.69 4.26 -17.07
N ALA A 172 -2.64 5.09 -16.98
CA ALA A 172 -2.73 6.39 -16.33
C ALA A 172 -3.65 7.33 -17.13
N GLY A 173 -4.61 7.94 -16.45
CA GLY A 173 -5.46 8.98 -17.01
C GLY A 173 -4.78 10.35 -17.02
N PRO A 174 -5.49 11.42 -17.44
CA PRO A 174 -4.99 12.78 -17.34
C PRO A 174 -4.68 13.15 -15.87
N PRO A 175 -3.72 14.05 -15.61
CA PRO A 175 -3.40 14.46 -14.24
C PRO A 175 -4.64 14.94 -13.49
N GLY A 176 -4.78 14.50 -12.24
CA GLY A 176 -5.87 14.92 -11.36
C GLY A 176 -5.67 16.34 -10.82
N PRO A 177 -6.57 16.80 -9.93
CA PRO A 177 -6.41 18.07 -9.24
C PRO A 177 -5.07 18.16 -8.49
N THR A 178 -4.54 19.37 -8.39
CA THR A 178 -3.30 19.63 -7.64
C THR A 178 -3.58 19.72 -6.15
N HIS A 179 -2.78 19.03 -5.35
CA HIS A 179 -2.83 19.06 -3.89
C HIS A 179 -1.43 19.26 -3.31
N PRO A 180 -1.31 19.81 -2.08
CA PRO A 180 -0.02 19.92 -1.41
C PRO A 180 0.56 18.54 -1.08
N ALA A 181 1.88 18.42 -0.96
CA ALA A 181 2.57 17.17 -0.59
C ALA A 181 1.97 16.50 0.67
N THR A 182 1.58 17.30 1.67
CA THR A 182 0.87 16.83 2.88
C THR A 182 -0.39 16.00 2.58
N HIS A 183 -1.14 16.31 1.52
CA HIS A 183 -2.33 15.54 1.11
C HIS A 183 -1.94 14.11 0.69
N PHE A 184 -0.87 13.97 -0.09
CA PHE A 184 -0.42 12.67 -0.57
C PHE A 184 0.22 11.83 0.54
N ILE A 185 0.96 12.46 1.46
CA ILE A 185 1.49 11.79 2.66
C ILE A 185 0.34 11.29 3.53
N ALA A 186 -0.67 12.13 3.79
CA ALA A 186 -1.86 11.73 4.53
C ALA A 186 -2.66 10.63 3.83
N GLY A 187 -2.68 10.62 2.49
CA GLY A 187 -3.24 9.54 1.69
C GLY A 187 -2.55 8.20 1.94
N VAL A 188 -1.21 8.18 1.98
CA VAL A 188 -0.45 6.96 2.33
C VAL A 188 -0.71 6.52 3.77
N PHE A 189 -0.82 7.46 4.72
CA PHE A 189 -1.19 7.14 6.10
C PHE A 189 -2.57 6.49 6.18
N ASN A 190 -3.55 7.05 5.47
CA ASN A 190 -4.89 6.48 5.40
C ASN A 190 -4.88 5.07 4.81
N GLU A 191 -4.19 4.87 3.68
CA GLU A 191 -4.11 3.57 3.00
C GLU A 191 -3.50 2.49 3.91
N VAL A 192 -2.36 2.80 4.51
CA VAL A 192 -1.62 1.88 5.38
C VAL A 192 -2.38 1.61 6.67
N GLY A 193 -3.00 2.62 7.28
CA GLY A 193 -3.84 2.43 8.46
C GLY A 193 -5.10 1.63 8.16
N HIS A 194 -5.77 1.91 7.05
CA HIS A 194 -6.97 1.21 6.62
C HIS A 194 -6.72 -0.28 6.37
N HIS A 195 -5.74 -0.61 5.53
CA HIS A 195 -5.42 -2.00 5.20
C HIS A 195 -4.67 -2.71 6.33
N GLY A 196 -3.89 -1.99 7.15
CA GLY A 196 -3.30 -2.54 8.36
C GLY A 196 -4.36 -3.01 9.36
N ALA A 197 -5.47 -2.28 9.50
CA ALA A 197 -6.60 -2.71 10.32
C ALA A 197 -7.30 -3.96 9.74
N GLN A 198 -7.43 -4.05 8.41
CA GLN A 198 -7.96 -5.25 7.75
C GLN A 198 -7.06 -6.47 7.98
N ILE A 199 -5.74 -6.31 7.91
CA ILE A 199 -4.78 -7.37 8.26
C ILE A 199 -4.98 -7.80 9.70
N GLY A 200 -5.06 -6.85 10.65
CA GLY A 200 -5.33 -7.16 12.06
C GLY A 200 -6.60 -7.99 12.26
N ALA A 201 -7.69 -7.64 11.57
CA ALA A 201 -8.94 -8.39 11.62
C ALA A 201 -8.82 -9.81 11.02
N LEU A 202 -8.08 -9.97 9.91
CA LEU A 202 -7.83 -11.27 9.31
C LEU A 202 -6.94 -12.16 10.19
N ARG A 203 -5.96 -11.58 10.88
CA ARG A 203 -5.13 -12.31 11.86
C ARG A 203 -5.96 -12.79 13.04
N ASP A 204 -6.86 -11.95 13.54
CA ASP A 204 -7.81 -12.35 14.59
C ASP A 204 -8.69 -13.51 14.10
N LEU A 205 -9.28 -13.39 12.90
CA LEU A 205 -10.09 -14.47 12.31
C LEU A 205 -9.28 -15.76 12.11
N TYR A 206 -8.04 -15.66 11.65
CA TYR A 206 -7.13 -16.79 11.52
C TYR A 206 -6.92 -17.48 12.86
N ALA A 207 -6.65 -16.73 13.93
CA ALA A 207 -6.42 -17.29 15.26
C ALA A 207 -7.66 -18.05 15.79
N TRP A 208 -8.87 -17.58 15.47
CA TRP A 208 -10.13 -18.19 15.91
C TRP A 208 -10.68 -19.27 14.98
N ARG A 209 -10.10 -19.48 13.79
CA ARG A 209 -10.62 -20.40 12.75
C ARG A 209 -10.81 -21.86 13.19
N GLN A 210 -10.12 -22.29 14.25
CA GLN A 210 -10.20 -23.66 14.78
C GLN A 210 -11.19 -23.78 15.96
N THR A 211 -11.64 -22.66 16.53
CA THR A 211 -12.52 -22.66 17.71
C THR A 211 -13.96 -23.01 17.34
N ASP A 212 -14.38 -22.73 16.10
CA ASP A 212 -15.71 -23.07 15.56
C ASP A 212 -15.85 -24.54 15.11
N ARG A 213 -14.81 -25.38 15.27
CA ARG A 213 -14.83 -26.81 14.94
C ARG A 213 -15.10 -27.73 16.14
N ARG A 214 -15.55 -27.18 17.27
CA ARG A 214 -15.89 -27.95 18.49
C ARG A 214 -17.40 -28.09 18.69
#